data_AF-A0A2W1CSL0-F1
#
_entry.id   AF-A0A2W1CSL0-F1
#
_cell.length_a   1.000
_cell.length_b   1.000
_cell.length_c   1.000
_cell.angle_alpha   90.00
_cell.angle_beta   90.00
_cell.angle_gamma   90.00
#
_symmetry.space_group_name_H-M   'P 1'
#
loop_
_entity.id
_entity.type
_entity.pdbx_description
1 polymer ?
#
loop_
_entity_poly.entity_id
_entity_poly.type
_entity_poly.pdbx_seq_one_letter_code
_entity_poly.pdbx_strand_id
1 'polypeptide(L)'
;MFELHEAGYTAKNCLVILVFSGHGLSDLAPPQDRIRADGWTLKLCGAMNARGTPSTPTLDWNMATSAMNSSECDVVHILDCCFAAEVCNGGVEILGASARNEPAEADPATCFTEALIEELRRLSSRPTTIVMLFSEIMVNRRAHGLLSIPFYNRKPGKESVILPTKGRQGKNKAPQIRPDSARILVTAHVDESVARGNVSDLKNWLTTMLLASVLGVDITLEGVWNSSSSIIMFSMPVCVWSQLNSFNGAFTYVGEVTSRNYLLEQSAQGRTKC
;
A
#
# COMPACT_ATOMS: atom_id res chain seq x y z
N MET A 1 -2.56 27.27 0.16
CA MET A 1 -3.30 26.21 -0.56
C MET A 1 -4.61 26.69 -1.17
N PHE A 2 -5.38 27.57 -0.50
CA PHE A 2 -6.42 28.39 -1.16
C PHE A 2 -5.86 29.09 -2.43
N GLU A 3 -4.62 29.59 -2.35
CA GLU A 3 -3.89 30.15 -3.50
C GLU A 3 -3.70 29.18 -4.68
N LEU A 4 -3.60 27.86 -4.46
CA LEU A 4 -3.45 26.90 -5.58
C LEU A 4 -4.75 26.76 -6.37
N HIS A 5 -5.89 26.86 -5.68
CA HIS A 5 -7.19 26.84 -6.32
C HIS A 5 -7.47 28.14 -7.07
N GLU A 6 -7.21 29.27 -6.43
CA GLU A 6 -7.37 30.60 -7.06
C GLU A 6 -6.41 30.80 -8.24
N ALA A 7 -5.20 30.23 -8.18
CA ALA A 7 -4.25 30.24 -9.28
C ALA A 7 -4.53 29.18 -10.37
N GLY A 8 -5.63 28.41 -10.26
CA GLY A 8 -6.06 27.46 -11.28
C GLY A 8 -5.29 26.14 -11.34
N TYR A 9 -4.44 25.83 -10.35
CA TYR A 9 -3.68 24.58 -10.28
C TYR A 9 -4.51 23.40 -9.76
N THR A 10 -5.69 23.65 -9.17
CA THR A 10 -6.61 22.62 -8.65
C THR A 10 -8.00 22.75 -9.29
N ALA A 11 -8.09 22.47 -10.59
CA ALA A 11 -9.34 22.49 -11.35
C ALA A 11 -9.79 21.09 -11.77
N LYS A 12 -11.06 20.94 -12.15
CA LYS A 12 -11.61 19.70 -12.70
C LYS A 12 -10.76 19.20 -13.88
N ASN A 13 -10.45 17.91 -13.91
CA ASN A 13 -9.57 17.25 -14.87
C ASN A 13 -8.07 17.59 -14.75
N CYS A 14 -7.63 18.27 -13.69
CA CYS A 14 -6.21 18.38 -13.36
C CYS A 14 -5.76 17.14 -12.58
N LEU A 15 -4.49 16.78 -12.75
CA LEU A 15 -3.77 15.87 -11.86
C LEU A 15 -2.77 16.69 -11.03
N VAL A 16 -2.91 16.63 -9.72
CA VAL A 16 -2.00 17.25 -8.75
C VAL A 16 -1.22 16.13 -8.07
N ILE A 17 0.11 16.22 -8.14
CA ILE A 17 1.00 15.29 -7.44
C ILE A 17 1.76 16.12 -6.41
N LEU A 18 1.54 15.83 -5.13
CA LEU A 18 2.37 16.37 -4.05
C LEU A 18 3.46 15.37 -3.73
N VAL A 19 4.71 15.81 -3.77
CA VAL A 19 5.87 14.99 -3.40
C VAL A 19 6.52 15.62 -2.18
N PHE A 20 6.73 14.82 -1.14
CA PHE A 20 7.53 15.18 0.02
C PHE A 20 8.61 14.14 0.25
N SER A 21 9.84 14.58 0.50
CA SER A 21 10.95 13.73 0.93
C SER A 21 11.63 14.40 2.12
N GLY A 22 11.76 13.69 3.23
CA GLY A 22 12.33 14.24 4.46
C GLY A 22 11.90 13.51 5.73
N HIS A 23 11.91 14.24 6.85
CA HIS A 23 11.63 13.64 8.16
C HIS A 23 10.13 13.62 8.45
N GLY A 24 9.64 12.42 8.76
CA GLY A 24 8.28 12.16 9.22
C GLY A 24 8.25 11.68 10.67
N LEU A 25 7.20 12.04 11.38
CA LEU A 25 6.97 11.74 12.78
C LEU A 25 5.51 11.29 12.94
N SER A 26 5.29 10.22 13.71
CA SER A 26 3.95 9.84 14.14
C SER A 26 3.62 10.56 15.44
N ASP A 27 2.48 11.26 15.48
CA ASP A 27 1.99 11.99 16.65
C ASP A 27 0.51 11.70 16.88
N LEU A 28 0.02 11.85 18.10
CA LEU A 28 -1.38 11.63 18.41
C LEU A 28 -2.25 12.73 17.77
N ALA A 29 -3.28 12.30 17.04
CA ALA A 29 -4.27 13.19 16.49
C ALA A 29 -4.96 14.00 17.61
N PRO A 30 -5.23 15.30 17.37
CA PRO A 30 -5.90 16.15 18.34
C PRO A 30 -7.28 15.59 18.69
N PRO A 31 -7.81 15.83 19.91
CA PRO A 31 -9.03 15.18 20.42
C PRO A 31 -10.25 15.26 19.49
N GLN A 32 -10.36 16.35 18.74
CA GLN A 32 -11.42 16.64 17.78
C GLN A 32 -11.40 15.77 16.51
N ASP A 33 -10.26 15.18 16.16
CA ASP A 33 -10.10 14.28 15.00
C ASP A 33 -10.07 12.80 15.39
N ARG A 34 -10.13 12.47 16.69
CA ARG A 34 -10.10 11.08 17.23
C ARG A 34 -11.35 10.25 16.93
N ILE A 35 -12.30 10.80 16.17
CA ILE A 35 -13.50 10.08 15.68
C ILE A 35 -13.13 9.18 14.48
N ARG A 36 -11.96 9.38 13.85
CA ARG A 36 -11.39 8.45 12.85
C ARG A 36 -10.58 7.38 13.57
N ALA A 37 -10.66 6.13 13.09
CA ALA A 37 -10.43 4.87 13.81
C ALA A 37 -9.02 4.60 14.40
N ASP A 38 -8.14 5.58 14.39
CA ASP A 38 -6.72 5.47 14.64
C ASP A 38 -6.18 6.89 14.84
N GLY A 39 -6.18 7.33 16.10
CA GLY A 39 -5.86 8.70 16.51
C GLY A 39 -4.38 9.09 16.36
N TRP A 40 -3.77 8.83 15.21
CA TRP A 40 -2.41 9.21 14.84
C TRP A 40 -2.42 10.10 13.59
N THR A 41 -1.42 10.97 13.47
CA THR A 41 -1.24 11.89 12.33
C THR A 41 0.24 11.98 11.95
N LEU A 42 0.50 12.19 10.66
CA LEU A 42 1.86 12.44 10.16
C LEU A 42 2.23 13.91 10.38
N LYS A 43 3.27 14.14 11.17
CA LYS A 43 3.97 15.42 11.27
C LYS A 43 5.24 15.39 10.44
N LEU A 44 5.49 16.45 9.69
CA LEU A 44 6.71 16.62 8.89
C LEU A 44 7.59 17.69 9.52
N CYS A 45 8.91 17.55 9.42
CA CYS A 45 9.86 18.57 9.84
C CYS A 45 11.03 18.69 8.86
N GLY A 46 11.66 19.87 8.84
CA GLY A 46 12.80 20.15 7.97
C GLY A 46 14.14 19.62 8.52
N ALA A 47 14.22 19.40 9.83
CA ALA A 47 15.42 18.90 10.49
C ALA A 47 15.11 18.25 11.84
N MET A 48 15.92 17.27 12.20
CA MET A 48 15.91 16.55 13.46
C MET A 48 17.23 16.77 14.21
N ASN A 49 17.19 16.79 15.54
CA ASN A 49 18.42 16.80 16.35
C ASN A 49 18.95 15.38 16.58
N ALA A 50 20.11 15.27 17.22
CA ALA A 50 20.76 13.99 17.53
C ALA A 50 19.92 13.06 18.44
N ARG A 51 18.85 13.55 19.07
CA ARG A 51 17.94 12.77 19.91
C ARG A 51 16.69 12.32 19.16
N GLY A 52 16.60 12.60 17.86
CA GLY A 52 15.42 12.28 17.05
C GLY A 52 14.22 13.17 17.37
N THR A 53 14.41 14.39 17.86
CA THR A 53 13.33 15.37 18.03
C THR A 53 13.43 16.47 16.97
N PRO A 54 12.31 16.98 16.45
CA PRO A 54 12.33 18.05 15.44
C PRO A 54 13.03 19.30 15.99
N SER A 55 13.98 19.83 15.23
CA SER A 55 14.68 21.09 15.51
C SER A 55 14.05 22.29 14.77
N THR A 56 13.03 22.01 13.97
CA THR A 56 12.27 22.98 13.17
C THR A 56 10.78 22.83 13.46
N PRO A 57 9.95 23.85 13.17
CA PRO A 57 8.50 23.73 13.27
C PRO A 57 7.98 22.52 12.50
N THR A 58 7.01 21.83 13.08
CA THR A 58 6.37 20.67 12.44
C THR A 58 5.14 21.09 11.64
N LEU A 59 4.90 20.40 10.53
CA LEU A 59 3.71 20.56 9.70
C LEU A 59 2.82 19.32 9.85
N ASP A 60 1.57 19.50 10.23
CA ASP A 60 0.58 18.43 10.16
C ASP A 60 0.15 18.21 8.70
N TRP A 61 0.47 17.04 8.15
CA TRP A 61 0.21 16.77 6.74
C TRP A 61 -1.28 16.72 6.41
N ASN A 62 -2.09 16.12 7.28
CA ASN A 62 -3.53 15.99 7.06
C ASN A 62 -4.22 17.36 7.10
N MET A 63 -3.84 18.21 8.06
CA MET A 63 -4.34 19.58 8.11
C MET A 63 -3.86 20.38 6.90
N ALA A 64 -2.57 20.28 6.56
CA ALA A 64 -1.97 21.04 5.46
C ALA A 64 -2.55 20.66 4.09
N THR A 65 -3.04 19.42 3.93
CA THR A 65 -3.61 18.91 2.68
C THR A 65 -5.14 18.82 2.68
N SER A 66 -5.79 19.22 3.78
CA SER A 66 -7.23 19.08 3.99
C SER A 66 -8.09 19.71 2.89
N ALA A 67 -7.73 20.89 2.39
CA ALA A 67 -8.47 21.59 1.34
C ALA A 67 -8.44 20.86 -0.02
N MET A 68 -7.54 19.90 -0.23
CA MET A 68 -7.54 19.07 -1.44
C MET A 68 -8.50 17.89 -1.36
N ASN A 69 -8.94 17.48 -0.16
CA ASN A 69 -9.88 16.38 -0.01
C ASN A 69 -11.22 16.64 -0.72
N SER A 70 -11.61 17.92 -0.80
CA SER A 70 -12.84 18.39 -1.45
C SER A 70 -12.64 18.87 -2.90
N SER A 71 -11.43 18.74 -3.46
CA SER A 71 -11.15 19.22 -4.82
C SER A 71 -11.76 18.31 -5.89
N GLU A 72 -12.20 18.88 -7.01
CA GLU A 72 -12.72 18.14 -8.17
C GLU A 72 -11.60 17.49 -9.03
N CYS A 73 -10.34 17.62 -8.63
CA CYS A 73 -9.19 17.10 -9.34
C CYS A 73 -8.72 15.73 -8.82
N ASP A 74 -7.84 15.08 -9.60
CA ASP A 74 -7.09 13.92 -9.14
C ASP A 74 -5.91 14.40 -8.29
N VAL A 75 -5.76 13.83 -7.09
CA VAL A 75 -4.70 14.21 -6.16
C VAL A 75 -3.98 12.94 -5.69
N VAL A 76 -2.67 12.93 -5.88
CA VAL A 76 -1.77 11.86 -5.42
C VAL A 76 -0.73 12.45 -4.47
N HIS A 77 -0.57 11.86 -3.30
CA HIS A 77 0.53 12.15 -2.39
C HIS A 77 1.62 11.10 -2.55
N ILE A 78 2.86 11.53 -2.78
CA ILE A 78 4.05 10.70 -2.79
C ILE A 78 4.92 11.12 -1.61
N LEU A 79 5.12 10.21 -0.64
CA LEU A 79 5.73 10.53 0.65
C LEU A 79 6.96 9.65 0.90
N ASP A 80 8.15 10.22 0.75
CA ASP A 80 9.41 9.60 1.14
C ASP A 80 9.85 10.07 2.52
N CYS A 81 9.19 9.53 3.55
CA CYS A 81 9.48 9.85 4.95
C CYS A 81 9.08 8.70 5.87
N CYS A 82 9.61 8.70 7.09
CA CYS A 82 9.17 7.79 8.15
C CYS A 82 7.67 7.95 8.41
N PHE A 83 7.01 6.85 8.78
CA PHE A 83 5.59 6.83 9.16
C PHE A 83 4.65 7.36 8.06
N ALA A 84 5.02 7.24 6.78
CA ALA A 84 4.21 7.75 5.66
C ALA A 84 2.76 7.23 5.67
N ALA A 85 2.54 6.01 6.16
CA ALA A 85 1.22 5.39 6.28
C ALA A 85 0.34 5.96 7.43
N GLU A 86 0.80 6.94 8.21
CA GLU A 86 -0.08 7.65 9.16
C GLU A 86 -1.03 8.64 8.45
N VAL A 87 -0.85 8.84 7.14
CA VAL A 87 -1.72 9.69 6.29
C VAL A 87 -2.97 8.97 5.78
N CYS A 88 -3.16 7.67 6.06
CA CYS A 88 -4.25 6.85 5.50
C CYS A 88 -5.68 7.36 5.74
N ASN A 89 -5.86 8.37 6.58
CA ASN A 89 -7.14 9.01 6.88
C ASN A 89 -7.56 10.10 5.86
N GLY A 90 -6.77 10.33 4.80
CA GLY A 90 -7.01 11.32 3.76
C GLY A 90 -7.90 10.83 2.61
N GLY A 91 -8.78 11.69 2.10
CA GLY A 91 -9.65 11.42 0.94
C GLY A 91 -8.91 11.51 -0.40
N VAL A 92 -7.67 11.03 -0.46
CA VAL A 92 -6.73 11.15 -1.58
C VAL A 92 -5.96 9.84 -1.75
N GLU A 93 -5.39 9.63 -2.94
CA GLU A 93 -4.54 8.48 -3.21
C GLU A 93 -3.11 8.74 -2.72
N ILE A 94 -2.48 7.75 -2.10
CA ILE A 94 -1.19 7.91 -1.42
C ILE A 94 -0.25 6.78 -1.83
N LEU A 95 1.01 7.14 -2.08
CA LEU A 95 2.13 6.23 -2.25
C LEU A 95 3.25 6.68 -1.30
N GLY A 96 3.67 5.83 -0.37
CA GLY A 96 4.62 6.16 0.68
C GLY A 96 5.80 5.21 0.77
N ALA A 97 6.91 5.66 1.35
CA ALA A 97 8.13 4.88 1.52
C ALA A 97 8.05 3.81 2.62
N SER A 98 7.19 4.00 3.63
CA SER A 98 7.10 3.08 4.77
C SER A 98 5.66 2.78 5.19
N ALA A 99 5.45 1.57 5.71
CA ALA A 99 4.22 1.15 6.36
C ALA A 99 4.03 1.82 7.74
N ARG A 100 2.85 1.62 8.35
CA ARG A 100 2.55 2.17 9.68
C ARG A 100 3.48 1.57 10.72
N ASN A 101 3.88 2.39 11.68
CA ASN A 101 4.79 2.00 12.76
C ASN A 101 6.16 1.45 12.30
N GLU A 102 6.54 1.62 11.03
CA GLU A 102 7.89 1.33 10.55
C GLU A 102 8.68 2.64 10.39
N PRO A 103 9.88 2.76 11.00
CA PRO A 103 10.80 3.84 10.64
C PRO A 103 11.24 3.65 9.18
N ALA A 104 11.27 4.74 8.40
CA ALA A 104 11.88 4.71 7.07
C ALA A 104 13.40 4.84 7.19
N GLU A 105 14.11 4.24 6.23
CA GLU A 105 15.57 4.27 6.19
C GLU A 105 16.13 5.66 5.85
N ALA A 106 17.29 5.97 6.44
CA ALA A 106 17.98 7.25 6.25
C ALA A 106 19.10 7.19 5.19
N ASP A 107 19.37 6.03 4.60
CA ASP A 107 20.41 5.87 3.56
C ASP A 107 19.91 6.41 2.19
N PRO A 108 20.53 7.47 1.65
CA PRO A 108 20.17 8.03 0.35
C PRO A 108 20.37 7.04 -0.83
N ALA A 109 21.25 6.05 -0.68
CA ALA A 109 21.56 5.08 -1.74
C ALA A 109 20.54 3.93 -1.85
N THR A 110 19.67 3.78 -0.85
CA THR A 110 18.58 2.78 -0.83
C THR A 110 17.24 3.44 -0.50
N CYS A 111 17.09 4.73 -0.84
CA CYS A 111 15.88 5.50 -0.53
C CYS A 111 14.76 5.23 -1.53
N PHE A 112 13.52 5.35 -1.06
CA PHE A 112 12.32 5.08 -1.85
C PHE A 112 12.23 5.97 -3.11
N THR A 113 12.71 7.21 -3.04
CA THR A 113 12.72 8.12 -4.19
C THR A 113 13.51 7.57 -5.38
N GLU A 114 14.67 6.93 -5.17
CA GLU A 114 15.47 6.39 -6.29
C GLU A 114 14.75 5.22 -6.95
N ALA A 115 14.24 4.26 -6.15
CA ALA A 115 13.44 3.15 -6.64
C ALA A 115 12.20 3.62 -7.42
N LEU A 116 11.53 4.67 -6.93
CA LEU A 116 10.40 5.29 -7.60
C LEU A 116 10.79 5.87 -8.97
N ILE A 117 11.91 6.59 -9.03
CA ILE A 117 12.42 7.18 -10.28
C ILE A 117 12.77 6.08 -11.30
N GLU A 118 13.45 5.03 -10.88
CA GLU A 118 13.81 3.91 -11.75
C GLU A 118 12.57 3.22 -12.32
N GLU A 119 11.58 2.91 -11.47
CA GLU A 119 10.34 2.28 -11.90
C GLU A 119 9.50 3.19 -12.81
N LEU A 120 9.42 4.49 -12.51
CA LEU A 120 8.79 5.47 -13.40
C LEU A 120 9.45 5.51 -14.78
N ARG A 121 10.79 5.51 -14.83
CA ARG A 121 11.54 5.47 -16.10
C ARG A 121 11.27 4.17 -16.86
N ARG A 122 11.27 3.03 -16.17
CA ARG A 122 11.01 1.71 -16.77
C ARG A 122 9.60 1.59 -17.32
N LEU A 123 8.62 2.13 -16.60
CA LEU A 123 7.20 2.07 -16.94
C LEU A 123 6.75 3.18 -17.89
N SER A 124 7.60 4.18 -18.16
CA SER A 124 7.32 5.35 -19.00
C SER A 124 6.87 5.05 -20.44
N SER A 125 7.04 3.81 -20.91
CA SER A 125 6.61 3.38 -22.25
C SER A 125 5.11 3.17 -22.38
N ARG A 126 4.35 3.12 -21.27
CA ARG A 126 2.91 2.86 -21.26
C ARG A 126 2.19 3.66 -20.17
N PRO A 127 0.89 3.98 -20.35
CA PRO A 127 0.06 4.45 -19.24
C PRO A 127 0.20 3.51 -18.04
N THR A 128 0.34 4.07 -16.86
CA THR A 128 0.59 3.30 -15.63
C THR A 128 -0.19 3.93 -14.50
N THR A 129 -0.98 3.15 -13.77
CA THR A 129 -1.66 3.65 -12.57
C THR A 129 -0.71 3.70 -11.38
N ILE A 130 -1.02 4.50 -10.36
CA ILE A 130 -0.23 4.54 -9.12
C ILE A 130 -0.18 3.15 -8.47
N VAL A 131 -1.28 2.39 -8.47
CA VAL A 131 -1.30 1.01 -7.95
C VAL A 131 -0.38 0.06 -8.75
N MET A 132 -0.26 0.25 -10.06
CA MET A 132 0.65 -0.54 -10.89
C MET A 132 2.11 -0.16 -10.62
N LEU A 133 2.41 1.13 -10.51
CA LEU A 133 3.73 1.62 -10.13
C LEU A 133 4.15 1.07 -8.76
N PHE A 134 3.28 1.17 -7.77
CA PHE A 134 3.46 0.57 -6.46
C PHE A 134 3.72 -0.94 -6.56
N SER A 135 2.90 -1.68 -7.32
CA SER A 135 3.08 -3.12 -7.47
C SER A 135 4.45 -3.49 -8.05
N GLU A 136 4.95 -2.71 -9.02
CA GLU A 136 6.26 -2.93 -9.63
C GLU A 136 7.40 -2.58 -8.68
N ILE A 137 7.28 -1.49 -7.90
CA ILE A 137 8.20 -1.19 -6.80
C ILE A 137 8.23 -2.35 -5.80
N MET A 138 7.08 -2.93 -5.45
CA MET A 138 7.02 -4.06 -4.52
C MET A 138 7.65 -5.32 -5.08
N VAL A 139 7.42 -5.63 -6.36
CA VAL A 139 8.05 -6.78 -7.04
C VAL A 139 9.58 -6.63 -7.05
N ASN A 140 10.08 -5.42 -7.29
CA ASN A 140 11.52 -5.15 -7.38
C ASN A 140 12.13 -4.62 -6.07
N ARG A 141 11.37 -4.57 -4.96
CA ARG A 141 11.75 -3.93 -3.69
C ARG A 141 13.16 -4.32 -3.23
N ARG A 142 13.44 -5.62 -3.24
CA ARG A 142 14.73 -6.17 -2.83
C ARG A 142 15.85 -5.84 -3.82
N ALA A 143 15.56 -5.83 -5.12
CA ALA A 143 16.52 -5.43 -6.14
C ALA A 143 16.90 -3.96 -6.01
N HIS A 144 15.96 -3.13 -5.54
CA HIS A 144 16.15 -1.72 -5.20
C HIS A 144 16.80 -1.50 -3.81
N GLY A 145 17.07 -2.56 -3.06
CA GLY A 145 17.65 -2.46 -1.71
C GLY A 145 16.72 -1.84 -0.66
N LEU A 146 15.41 -1.71 -0.94
CA LEU A 146 14.46 -1.10 -0.02
C LEU A 146 14.21 -2.02 1.19
N LEU A 147 14.64 -1.57 2.37
CA LEU A 147 14.44 -2.31 3.63
C LEU A 147 13.06 -2.05 4.23
N SER A 148 12.53 -0.84 4.14
CA SER A 148 11.14 -0.54 4.52
C SER A 148 10.16 -1.16 3.52
N ILE A 149 8.92 -1.41 3.95
CA ILE A 149 7.83 -1.83 3.05
C ILE A 149 7.11 -0.58 2.54
N PRO A 150 7.21 -0.24 1.23
CA PRO A 150 6.42 0.83 0.67
C PRO A 150 4.93 0.63 0.92
N PHE A 151 4.24 1.75 1.05
CA PHE A 151 2.83 1.81 1.39
C PHE A 151 2.01 2.40 0.26
N TYR A 152 0.78 1.92 0.08
CA TYR A 152 -0.16 2.46 -0.90
C TYR A 152 -1.56 2.53 -0.28
N ASN A 153 -2.19 3.71 -0.38
CA ASN A 153 -3.60 3.90 -0.03
C ASN A 153 -4.37 4.35 -1.26
N ARG A 154 -5.45 3.64 -1.59
CA ARG A 154 -6.38 4.09 -2.63
C ARG A 154 -7.42 5.04 -2.01
N LYS A 155 -7.82 6.07 -2.77
CA LYS A 155 -9.00 6.87 -2.40
C LYS A 155 -10.28 6.01 -2.42
N PRO A 156 -11.05 5.93 -1.33
CA PRO A 156 -12.30 5.17 -1.31
C PRO A 156 -13.26 5.60 -2.42
N GLY A 157 -13.88 4.64 -3.11
CA GLY A 157 -14.88 4.89 -4.14
C GLY A 157 -14.36 5.45 -5.47
N LYS A 158 -13.04 5.58 -5.66
CA LYS A 158 -12.43 6.11 -6.91
C LYS A 158 -11.36 5.17 -7.44
N GLU A 159 -11.25 4.99 -8.76
CA GLU A 159 -10.16 4.24 -9.39
C GLU A 159 -8.78 4.85 -9.15
N SER A 160 -7.74 4.02 -9.20
CA SER A 160 -6.35 4.49 -9.08
C SER A 160 -6.00 5.44 -10.23
N VAL A 161 -5.37 6.56 -9.89
CA VAL A 161 -4.95 7.60 -10.83
C VAL A 161 -4.00 7.01 -11.87
N ILE A 162 -4.23 7.38 -13.14
CA ILE A 162 -3.39 7.02 -14.27
C ILE A 162 -2.35 8.12 -14.47
N LEU A 163 -1.07 7.77 -14.44
CA LEU A 163 0.01 8.64 -14.86
C LEU A 163 0.05 8.69 -16.40
N PRO A 164 -0.17 9.89 -17.00
CA PRO A 164 -0.16 10.03 -18.44
C PRO A 164 1.27 9.91 -18.98
N THR A 165 1.47 9.08 -20.02
CA THR A 165 2.72 9.05 -20.80
C THR A 165 2.48 9.82 -22.10
N LYS A 166 3.35 10.79 -22.43
CA LYS A 166 3.18 11.60 -23.64
C LYS A 166 3.15 10.70 -24.89
N GLY A 167 2.01 10.68 -25.58
CA GLY A 167 1.89 10.24 -26.97
C GLY A 167 2.00 8.74 -27.25
N ARG A 168 1.80 7.85 -26.28
CA ARG A 168 1.95 6.39 -26.50
C ARG A 168 0.72 5.60 -26.05
N GLN A 169 0.15 4.85 -26.99
CA GLN A 169 -0.95 3.92 -26.73
C GLN A 169 -0.37 2.53 -26.45
N GLY A 170 -0.66 1.99 -25.26
CA GLY A 170 -0.37 0.62 -24.88
C GLY A 170 -1.46 0.12 -23.94
N LYS A 171 -1.83 -1.16 -24.06
CA LYS A 171 -2.76 -1.78 -23.11
C LYS A 171 -2.04 -2.01 -21.77
N ASN A 172 -2.67 -1.60 -20.67
CA ASN A 172 -2.19 -1.92 -19.31
C ASN A 172 -2.19 -3.45 -19.16
N LYS A 173 -1.01 -4.06 -18.99
CA LYS A 173 -0.90 -5.43 -18.52
C LYS A 173 -0.66 -5.40 -17.02
N ALA A 174 -1.37 -6.26 -16.29
CA ALA A 174 -1.12 -6.46 -14.87
C ALA A 174 0.36 -6.87 -14.65
N PRO A 175 0.97 -6.46 -13.52
CA PRO A 175 2.31 -6.88 -13.13
C PRO A 175 2.42 -8.41 -13.20
N GLN A 176 3.49 -8.92 -13.80
CA GLN A 176 3.75 -10.36 -13.86
C GLN A 176 4.44 -10.78 -12.55
N ILE A 177 3.66 -11.32 -11.62
CA ILE A 177 4.19 -11.85 -10.35
C ILE A 177 5.00 -13.11 -10.67
N ARG A 178 6.26 -13.13 -10.25
CA ARG A 178 7.11 -14.32 -10.39
C ARG A 178 6.79 -15.34 -9.28
N PRO A 179 6.96 -16.65 -9.51
CA PRO A 179 6.68 -17.67 -8.49
C PRO A 179 7.47 -17.50 -7.17
N ASP A 180 8.64 -16.86 -7.24
CA ASP A 180 9.58 -16.57 -6.15
C ASP A 180 9.43 -15.14 -5.58
N SER A 181 8.44 -14.38 -6.06
CA SER A 181 8.19 -13.02 -5.54
C SER A 181 7.80 -13.07 -4.08
N ALA A 182 8.25 -12.07 -3.30
CA ALA A 182 7.86 -11.93 -1.90
C ALA A 182 6.33 -11.92 -1.73
N ARG A 183 5.87 -12.67 -0.74
CA ARG A 183 4.46 -12.81 -0.36
C ARG A 183 4.31 -12.42 1.10
N ILE A 184 3.15 -11.94 1.46
CA ILE A 184 2.76 -11.73 2.85
C ILE A 184 1.90 -12.89 3.29
N LEU A 185 2.28 -13.46 4.43
CA LEU A 185 1.51 -14.43 5.18
C LEU A 185 0.62 -13.68 6.17
N VAL A 186 -0.68 -13.93 6.10
CA VAL A 186 -1.69 -13.33 6.96
C VAL A 186 -2.62 -14.39 7.51
N THR A 187 -3.08 -14.18 8.74
CA THR A 187 -4.18 -14.94 9.32
C THR A 187 -5.45 -14.10 9.30
N ALA A 188 -6.61 -14.76 9.13
CA ALA A 188 -7.92 -14.16 9.25
C ALA A 188 -8.80 -14.97 10.20
N HIS A 189 -9.52 -14.27 11.08
CA HIS A 189 -10.55 -14.89 11.92
C HIS A 189 -11.91 -14.71 11.25
N VAL A 190 -12.63 -15.81 11.03
CA VAL A 190 -13.99 -15.78 10.50
C VAL A 190 -14.94 -16.52 11.43
N ASP A 191 -16.10 -15.92 11.70
CA ASP A 191 -17.08 -16.46 12.65
C ASP A 191 -17.67 -17.80 12.19
N GLU A 192 -17.69 -18.07 10.89
CA GLU A 192 -18.26 -19.29 10.32
C GLU A 192 -17.25 -20.44 10.21
N SER A 193 -17.74 -21.69 10.29
CA SER A 193 -16.93 -22.87 10.02
C SER A 193 -16.63 -22.98 8.52
N VAL A 194 -15.35 -22.84 8.14
CA VAL A 194 -14.93 -23.00 6.74
C VAL A 194 -14.78 -24.50 6.44
N ALA A 195 -15.88 -25.13 6.04
CA ALA A 195 -15.83 -26.49 5.48
C ALA A 195 -15.13 -26.49 4.11
N ARG A 196 -14.57 -27.64 3.68
CA ARG A 196 -13.87 -27.79 2.39
C ARG A 196 -14.68 -27.34 1.15
N GLY A 197 -16.01 -27.22 1.26
CA GLY A 197 -16.90 -26.71 0.20
C GLY A 197 -17.01 -25.18 0.11
N ASN A 198 -16.69 -24.43 1.16
CA ASN A 198 -16.86 -22.96 1.23
C ASN A 198 -15.64 -22.16 0.71
N VAL A 199 -14.65 -22.82 0.11
CA VAL A 199 -13.47 -22.14 -0.46
C VAL A 199 -13.87 -21.18 -1.59
N SER A 200 -14.96 -21.48 -2.31
CA SER A 200 -15.50 -20.58 -3.33
C SER A 200 -16.09 -19.30 -2.72
N ASP A 201 -16.77 -19.38 -1.59
CA ASP A 201 -17.35 -18.23 -0.92
C ASP A 201 -16.26 -17.34 -0.34
N LEU A 202 -15.21 -17.96 0.22
CA LEU A 202 -14.01 -17.25 0.66
C LEU A 202 -13.30 -16.54 -0.49
N LYS A 203 -13.18 -17.20 -1.64
CA LYS A 203 -12.61 -16.60 -2.86
C LYS A 203 -13.48 -15.43 -3.32
N ASN A 204 -14.80 -15.58 -3.33
CA ASN A 204 -15.72 -14.52 -3.71
C ASN A 204 -15.61 -13.33 -2.75
N TRP A 205 -15.58 -13.58 -1.44
CA TRP A 205 -15.38 -12.55 -0.41
C TRP A 205 -14.04 -11.82 -0.56
N LEU A 206 -12.93 -12.51 -0.79
CA LEU A 206 -11.66 -11.85 -1.09
C LEU A 206 -11.75 -11.02 -2.37
N THR A 207 -12.44 -11.54 -3.39
CA THR A 207 -12.62 -10.84 -4.67
C THR A 207 -13.47 -9.58 -4.54
N THR A 208 -14.45 -9.53 -3.62
CA THR A 208 -15.21 -8.30 -3.35
C THR A 208 -14.39 -7.23 -2.63
N MET A 209 -13.35 -7.63 -1.90
CA MET A 209 -12.42 -6.70 -1.24
C MET A 209 -11.30 -6.20 -2.16
N LEU A 210 -10.99 -6.92 -3.23
CA LEU A 210 -9.85 -6.64 -4.11
C LEU A 210 -10.25 -5.84 -5.35
N LEU A 211 -9.37 -4.92 -5.76
CA LEU A 211 -9.60 -4.09 -6.93
C LEU A 211 -9.51 -4.89 -8.22
N ALA A 212 -10.29 -4.47 -9.22
CA ALA A 212 -10.27 -5.06 -10.57
C ALA A 212 -8.86 -5.15 -11.18
N SER A 213 -8.01 -4.17 -10.85
CA SER A 213 -6.61 -4.09 -11.28
C SER A 213 -5.69 -5.16 -10.69
N VAL A 214 -6.14 -5.88 -9.65
CA VAL A 214 -5.41 -6.97 -8.96
C VAL A 214 -6.12 -8.31 -9.16
N LEU A 215 -7.22 -8.34 -9.93
CA LEU A 215 -7.88 -9.58 -10.32
C LEU A 215 -6.94 -10.41 -11.22
N GLY A 216 -6.75 -11.68 -10.85
CA GLY A 216 -5.80 -12.58 -11.51
C GLY A 216 -4.49 -12.80 -10.76
N VAL A 217 -4.34 -12.19 -9.58
CA VAL A 217 -3.21 -12.42 -8.69
C VAL A 217 -3.39 -13.72 -7.88
N ASP A 218 -2.34 -14.55 -7.82
CA ASP A 218 -2.32 -15.82 -7.08
C ASP A 218 -2.34 -15.57 -5.56
N ILE A 219 -3.48 -15.83 -4.91
CA ILE A 219 -3.65 -15.91 -3.45
C ILE A 219 -3.75 -17.38 -3.09
N THR A 220 -2.89 -17.83 -2.18
CA THR A 220 -2.80 -19.24 -1.78
C THR A 220 -3.36 -19.41 -0.38
N LEU A 221 -4.23 -20.40 -0.22
CA LEU A 221 -4.71 -20.84 1.09
C LEU A 221 -3.66 -21.79 1.71
N GLU A 222 -3.03 -21.35 2.79
CA GLU A 222 -1.91 -22.05 3.44
C GLU A 222 -2.36 -22.95 4.61
N GLY A 223 -3.55 -22.69 5.16
CA GLY A 223 -4.10 -23.50 6.24
C GLY A 223 -5.48 -23.03 6.69
N VAL A 224 -6.25 -23.97 7.24
CA VAL A 224 -7.55 -23.72 7.88
C VAL A 224 -7.58 -24.53 9.17
N TRP A 225 -7.90 -23.87 10.28
CA TRP A 225 -8.05 -24.50 11.58
C TRP A 225 -9.43 -24.19 12.15
N ASN A 226 -10.09 -25.23 12.68
CA ASN A 226 -11.36 -25.10 13.37
C ASN A 226 -11.12 -24.77 14.85
N SER A 227 -11.87 -23.80 15.37
CA SER A 227 -11.99 -23.44 16.79
C SER A 227 -13.48 -23.14 17.09
N SER A 228 -13.77 -22.29 18.07
CA SER A 228 -15.09 -21.64 18.21
C SER A 228 -15.43 -20.69 17.05
N SER A 229 -14.41 -20.33 16.25
CA SER A 229 -14.44 -19.65 14.96
C SER A 229 -13.44 -20.35 14.02
N SER A 230 -13.37 -20.02 12.73
CA SER A 230 -12.30 -20.55 11.87
C SER A 230 -11.13 -19.57 11.79
N ILE A 231 -9.92 -20.10 11.93
CA ILE A 231 -8.68 -19.36 11.64
C ILE A 231 -8.20 -19.81 10.27
N ILE A 232 -8.03 -18.85 9.37
CA ILE A 232 -7.56 -19.09 8.02
C ILE A 232 -6.20 -18.44 7.84
N MET A 233 -5.28 -19.09 7.14
CA MET A 233 -4.00 -18.50 6.78
C MET A 233 -3.86 -18.44 5.26
N PHE A 234 -3.50 -17.26 4.75
CA PHE A 234 -3.27 -17.01 3.33
C PHE A 234 -1.85 -16.52 3.09
N SER A 235 -1.26 -16.91 1.97
CA SER A 235 -0.15 -16.17 1.38
C SER A 235 -0.64 -15.42 0.15
N MET A 236 -0.25 -14.15 0.02
CA MET A 236 -0.61 -13.32 -1.12
C MET A 236 0.52 -12.35 -1.45
N PRO A 237 0.64 -11.86 -2.68
CA PRO A 237 1.64 -10.85 -3.01
C PRO A 237 1.47 -9.59 -2.17
N VAL A 238 2.59 -8.94 -1.87
CA VAL A 238 2.60 -7.76 -0.99
C VAL A 238 1.67 -6.65 -1.48
N CYS A 239 1.50 -6.53 -2.81
CA CYS A 239 0.59 -5.55 -3.39
C CYS A 239 -0.90 -5.82 -3.13
N VAL A 240 -1.27 -7.06 -2.85
CA VAL A 240 -2.63 -7.46 -2.42
C VAL A 240 -2.80 -7.09 -0.95
N TRP A 241 -1.82 -7.46 -0.11
CA TRP A 241 -1.85 -7.22 1.33
C TRP A 241 -2.00 -5.73 1.67
N SER A 242 -1.21 -4.88 1.02
CA SER A 242 -1.26 -3.43 1.28
C SER A 242 -2.62 -2.79 0.97
N GLN A 243 -3.48 -3.46 0.19
CA GLN A 243 -4.83 -3.00 -0.15
C GLN A 243 -5.90 -3.56 0.80
N LEU A 244 -5.70 -4.75 1.37
CA LEU A 244 -6.64 -5.36 2.33
C LEU A 244 -6.61 -4.68 3.70
N ASN A 245 -5.47 -4.06 4.04
CA ASN A 245 -5.17 -3.57 5.39
C ASN A 245 -5.80 -2.21 5.74
N SER A 246 -6.53 -1.55 4.84
CA SER A 246 -6.97 -0.17 5.11
C SER A 246 -7.97 -0.07 6.28
N PHE A 247 -8.84 -1.07 6.51
CA PHE A 247 -9.94 -0.94 7.50
C PHE A 247 -10.44 -2.24 8.14
N ASN A 248 -9.82 -3.41 7.86
CA ASN A 248 -10.37 -4.69 8.31
C ASN A 248 -9.54 -5.34 9.42
N GLY A 249 -10.04 -5.27 10.66
CA GLY A 249 -9.44 -5.94 11.83
C GLY A 249 -9.51 -7.47 11.80
N ALA A 250 -10.16 -8.06 10.79
CA ALA A 250 -10.20 -9.51 10.62
C ALA A 250 -8.85 -10.10 10.24
N PHE A 251 -7.94 -9.32 9.65
CA PHE A 251 -6.63 -9.80 9.21
C PHE A 251 -5.51 -9.46 10.19
N THR A 252 -4.65 -10.43 10.46
CA THR A 252 -3.42 -10.26 11.24
C THR A 252 -2.22 -10.60 10.37
N TYR A 253 -1.24 -9.70 10.36
CA TYR A 253 0.03 -9.92 9.70
C TYR A 253 0.84 -10.99 10.43
N VAL A 254 1.37 -11.97 9.69
CA VAL A 254 2.29 -12.98 10.25
C VAL A 254 3.72 -12.67 9.84
N GLY A 255 3.99 -12.44 8.55
CA GLY A 255 5.35 -12.24 8.06
C GLY A 255 5.47 -12.22 6.54
N GLU A 256 6.58 -11.69 6.03
CA GLU A 256 6.98 -11.83 4.63
C GLU A 256 7.62 -13.21 4.40
N VAL A 257 7.22 -13.90 3.33
CA VAL A 257 7.74 -15.19 2.92
C VAL A 257 8.12 -15.17 1.44
N THR A 258 9.19 -15.88 1.08
CA THR A 258 9.68 -15.97 -0.32
C THR A 258 9.54 -17.38 -0.90
N SER A 259 8.93 -18.28 -0.14
CA SER A 259 8.68 -19.67 -0.54
C SER A 259 7.23 -20.03 -0.29
N ARG A 260 6.77 -21.11 -0.95
CA ARG A 260 5.52 -21.76 -0.59
C ARG A 260 5.69 -22.59 0.68
N ASN A 261 4.57 -23.03 1.25
CA ASN A 261 4.59 -23.93 2.39
C ASN A 261 5.12 -25.33 1.98
N TYR A 262 6.35 -25.64 2.40
CA TYR A 262 7.02 -26.90 2.08
C TYR A 262 6.24 -28.15 2.53
N LEU A 263 5.44 -28.07 3.60
CA LEU A 263 4.63 -29.21 4.08
C LEU A 263 3.48 -29.51 3.11
N LEU A 264 2.86 -28.47 2.55
CA LEU A 264 1.81 -28.63 1.54
C LEU A 264 2.39 -29.18 0.23
N GLU A 265 3.57 -28.72 -0.19
CA GLU A 265 4.25 -29.23 -1.37
C GLU A 265 4.59 -30.73 -1.26
N GLN A 266 5.13 -31.15 -0.11
CA GLN A 266 5.41 -32.56 0.17
C GLN A 266 4.14 -33.41 0.12
N SER A 267 3.02 -32.91 0.65
CA SER A 267 1.74 -33.63 0.64
C SER A 267 1.14 -33.77 -0.78
N ALA A 268 1.42 -32.81 -1.68
CA ALA A 268 0.97 -32.85 -3.06
C ALA A 268 1.79 -33.81 -3.92
N GLN A 269 3.11 -33.86 -3.72
CA GLN A 269 4.02 -34.78 -4.42
C GLN A 269 3.86 -36.24 -3.96
N GLY A 270 3.38 -36.47 -2.73
CA GLY A 270 3.02 -37.80 -2.25
C GLY A 270 1.77 -38.40 -2.91
N ARG A 271 0.91 -37.59 -3.53
CA ARG A 271 -0.35 -38.04 -4.17
C ARG A 271 -0.22 -38.44 -5.65
N THR A 272 0.90 -38.14 -6.31
CA THR A 272 1.14 -38.46 -7.73
C THR A 272 1.77 -39.84 -7.97
N LYS A 273 1.93 -40.64 -6.91
CA LYS A 273 2.38 -42.04 -6.98
C LYS A 273 1.30 -42.99 -6.45
N CYS A 274 0.17 -43.07 -7.14
CA CYS A 274 -0.82 -44.14 -7.02
C CYS A 274 -1.43 -44.38 -8.41
#